data_AF-A0A645JKW1-F1
#
_entry.id   AF-A0A645JKW1-F1
#
_cell.length_a   1.000
_cell.length_b   1.000
_cell.length_c   1.000
_cell.angle_alpha   90.00
_cell.angle_beta   90.00
_cell.angle_gamma   90.00
#
_symmetry.space_group_name_H-M   'P 1'
#
loop_
_entity.id
_entity.type
_entity.pdbx_description
1 polymer ?
#
loop_
_entity_poly.entity_id
_entity_poly.type
_entity_poly.pdbx_seq_one_letter_code
_entity_poly.pdbx_strand_id
1 'polypeptide(L)' 'MKKLILTFKGYDSWDRPVYECNDRFYVDVNPLSTSNPKICTKYNNEFDGEPDTPIKEDIEVEFVPKREVWR' A
#
# COMPACT_ATOMS: atom_id res chain seq x y z
N MET A 1 -7.53 -10.32 15.40
CA MET A 1 -7.11 -9.26 14.46
C MET A 1 -6.78 -9.89 13.12
N LYS A 2 -7.22 -9.28 12.02
CA LYS A 2 -6.78 -9.67 10.68
C LYS A 2 -5.51 -8.88 10.37
N LYS A 3 -4.49 -9.57 9.86
CA LYS A 3 -3.21 -8.97 9.51
C LYS A 3 -3.02 -9.01 8.00
N LEU A 4 -2.60 -7.90 7.43
CA LEU A 4 -2.30 -7.75 6.01
C LEU A 4 -0.78 -7.62 5.83
N ILE A 5 -0.17 -8.63 5.20
CA ILE A 5 1.27 -8.66 4.93
C ILE A 5 1.50 -8.09 3.53
N LEU A 6 2.02 -6.86 3.47
CA LEU A 6 2.23 -6.09 2.26
C LEU A 6 3.68 -6.22 1.79
N THR A 7 3.89 -6.95 0.70
CA THR A 7 5.22 -7.12 0.09
C THR A 7 5.46 -6.01 -0.92
N PHE A 8 6.55 -5.26 -0.77
CA PHE A 8 6.88 -4.15 -1.69
C PHE A 8 7.13 -4.66 -3.12
N LYS A 9 6.54 -3.98 -4.10
CA LYS A 9 6.64 -4.34 -5.53
C LYS A 9 7.33 -3.28 -6.38
N GLY A 10 7.28 -2.02 -5.97
CA GLY A 10 7.84 -0.90 -6.70
C GLY A 10 7.06 0.39 -6.44
N TYR A 11 7.32 1.39 -7.27
CA TYR A 11 6.62 2.67 -7.22
C TYR A 11 5.72 2.79 -8.43
N ASP A 12 4.50 3.31 -8.25
CA ASP A 12 3.64 3.66 -9.38
C ASP A 12 4.11 4.96 -10.06
N SER A 13 3.45 5.33 -11.15
CA SER A 13 3.72 6.58 -11.90
C SER A 13 3.62 7.90 -11.11
N TRP A 14 3.15 7.86 -9.85
CA TRP A 14 3.11 9.00 -8.93
C TRP A 14 4.17 8.89 -7.83
N ASP A 15 5.17 8.02 -8.03
CA ASP A 15 6.21 7.68 -7.07
C ASP A 15 5.67 7.13 -5.74
N ARG A 16 4.44 6.61 -5.69
CA ARG A 16 3.87 6.02 -4.46
C ARG A 16 4.26 4.56 -4.36
N PRO A 17 4.59 4.04 -3.17
CA PRO A 17 4.97 2.65 -3.01
C PRO A 17 3.74 1.75 -3.17
N VAL A 18 3.87 0.78 -4.07
CA VAL A 18 2.90 -0.27 -4.34
C VAL A 18 3.36 -1.56 -3.67
N TYR A 19 2.41 -2.23 -3.03
CA TYR A 19 2.58 -3.50 -2.33
C TYR A 19 1.62 -4.54 -2.86
N GLU A 20 1.92 -5.82 -2.64
CA GLU A 20 1.07 -6.95 -3.02
C GLU A 20 0.78 -7.84 -1.80
N CYS A 21 -0.46 -8.33 -1.73
CA CYS A 21 -0.88 -9.37 -0.80
C CYS A 21 -2.02 -10.18 -1.43
N ASN A 22 -1.87 -11.51 -1.51
CA ASN A 22 -2.85 -12.43 -2.10
C ASN A 22 -3.31 -12.00 -3.50
N ASP A 23 -2.34 -11.80 -4.42
CA ASP A 23 -2.55 -11.36 -5.81
C ASP A 23 -3.29 -10.02 -5.97
N ARG A 24 -3.36 -9.22 -4.90
CA ARG A 24 -4.00 -7.90 -4.89
C ARG A 24 -2.98 -6.80 -4.61
N PHE A 25 -3.03 -5.72 -5.40
CA PHE A 25 -2.22 -4.55 -5.21
C PHE A 25 -2.84 -3.55 -4.24
N TYR A 26 -1.96 -2.98 -3.44
CA TYR A 26 -2.23 -1.94 -2.47
C TYR A 26 -1.24 -0.81 -2.66
N VAL A 27 -1.62 0.41 -2.27
CA VAL A 27 -0.79 1.60 -2.38
C VAL A 27 -0.87 2.40 -1.09
N ASP A 28 0.27 2.89 -0.60
CA ASP A 28 0.27 3.92 0.44
C ASP A 28 0.10 5.28 -0.23
N VAL A 29 -1.05 5.92 -0.03
CA VAL A 29 -1.34 7.26 -0.58
C VAL A 29 -0.80 8.39 0.29
N ASN A 30 -0.21 8.07 1.45
CA ASN A 30 0.44 9.02 2.32
C ASN A 30 1.81 8.49 2.80
N PRO A 31 2.75 8.22 1.88
CA PRO A 31 4.04 7.60 2.19
C PRO A 31 5.03 8.63 2.78
N LEU A 32 4.57 9.49 3.69
CA LEU A 32 5.40 10.41 4.45
C LEU A 32 6.04 9.66 5.63
N SER A 33 7.35 9.83 5.82
CA SER A 33 8.10 9.23 6.94
C SER A 33 7.59 9.63 8.33
N THR A 34 6.94 10.79 8.42
CA THR A 34 6.40 11.37 9.66
C THR A 34 4.92 11.07 9.90
N SER A 35 4.24 10.41 8.96
CA SER A 35 2.79 10.13 9.06
C SER A 35 2.51 8.64 9.06
N ASN A 36 1.36 8.25 9.62
CA ASN A 36 0.86 6.89 9.49
C ASN A 36 0.54 6.56 8.03
N PRO A 37 0.69 5.28 7.61
CA PRO A 37 0.33 4.83 6.28
C PRO A 37 -1.16 5.02 6.02
N LYS A 38 -1.51 5.34 4.78
CA LYS A 38 -2.88 5.36 4.29
C LYS A 38 -2.99 4.36 3.15
N ILE A 39 -3.33 3.12 3.47
CA ILE A 39 -3.35 2.02 2.50
C ILE A 39 -4.70 1.95 1.79
N CYS A 40 -4.65 1.96 0.46
CA CYS A 40 -5.79 1.70 -0.42
C CYS A 40 -5.50 0.50 -1.31
N THR A 41 -6.53 -0.19 -1.77
CA THR A 41 -6.43 -1.10 -2.92
C THR A 41 -6.22 -0.31 -4.22
N LYS A 42 -5.71 -0.97 -5.26
CA LYS A 42 -5.62 -0.39 -6.61
C LYS A 42 -6.88 -0.66 -7.43
N TYR A 43 -7.35 0.36 -8.15
CA TYR A 43 -8.47 0.23 -9.09
C TYR A 43 -8.13 -0.79 -10.18
N ASN A 44 -9.09 -1.64 -10.53
CA ASN A 44 -8.91 -2.79 -11.44
C ASN A 44 -7.75 -3.73 -11.10
N ASN A 45 -7.18 -3.63 -9.89
CA ASN A 45 -5.96 -4.35 -9.51
C ASN A 45 -4.79 -4.11 -10.49
N GLU A 46 -4.70 -2.91 -11.05
CA GLU A 46 -3.61 -2.51 -11.95
C GLU A 46 -2.49 -1.82 -11.17
N PHE A 47 -1.24 -2.07 -11.54
CA PHE A 47 -0.08 -1.53 -10.84
C PHE A 47 -0.05 0.01 -10.84
N ASP A 48 -0.35 0.62 -11.98
CA ASP A 48 -0.48 2.07 -12.15
C ASP A 48 -1.93 2.57 -12.00
N GLY A 49 -2.85 1.70 -11.57
CA GLY A 49 -4.23 2.11 -11.32
C GLY A 49 -4.32 3.18 -10.23
N GLU A 50 -5.39 3.97 -10.25
CA GLU A 50 -5.66 4.91 -9.17
C GLU A 50 -5.93 4.17 -7.84
N PRO A 51 -5.74 4.82 -6.69
CA PRO A 51 -6.24 4.31 -5.41
C PRO A 51 -7.76 4.12 -5.47
N ASP A 52 -8.25 2.99 -4.99
CA ASP A 52 -9.66 2.61 -5.01
C ASP A 52 -10.25 2.67 -3.60
N THR A 53 -10.18 1.56 -2.87
CA THR A 53 -10.86 1.43 -1.57
C THR A 53 -9.83 1.38 -0.42
N PRO A 54 -9.93 2.27 0.60
CA PRO A 54 -9.12 2.21 1.82
C PRO A 54 -9.30 0.88 2.56
N ILE A 55 -8.24 0.38 3.19
CA ILE A 55 -8.36 -0.76 4.10
C ILE A 55 -9.15 -0.34 5.37
N LYS A 56 -9.76 -1.32 6.04
CA LYS A 56 -10.47 -1.07 7.30
C LYS A 56 -9.47 -0.74 8.42
N GLU A 57 -9.87 0.13 9.34
CA GLU A 57 -9.02 0.59 10.46
C GLU A 57 -8.65 -0.53 11.46
N ASP A 58 -9.42 -1.62 11.50
CA ASP A 58 -9.17 -2.79 12.37
C ASP A 58 -8.16 -3.79 11.79
N ILE A 59 -7.62 -3.51 10.60
CA ILE A 59 -6.60 -4.34 9.94
C ILE A 59 -5.21 -3.84 10.34
N GLU A 60 -4.42 -4.72 10.93
CA GLU A 60 -3.00 -4.47 11.18
C GLU A 60 -2.20 -4.69 9.89
N VAL A 61 -1.31 -3.77 9.56
CA VAL A 61 -0.47 -3.85 8.36
C VAL A 61 0.97 -4.15 8.77
N GLU A 62 1.55 -5.19 8.14
CA GLU A 62 2.99 -5.47 8.19
C GLU A 62 3.58 -5.24 6.81
N PHE A 63 4.65 -4.45 6.75
CA PHE A 63 5.36 -4.16 5.50
C PHE A 63 6.61 -5.02 5.38
N VAL A 64 6.82 -5.64 4.22
CA VAL A 64 7.97 -6.49 3.94
C VAL A 64 8.76 -5.93 2.76
N PRO A 65 10.08 -5.66 2.90
CA PRO A 65 10.88 -5.80 4.12
C PRO A 65 10.67 -4.69 5.15
N LYS A 66 10.15 -3.54 4.72
CA LYS A 66 9.81 -2.38 5.55
C LYS A 66 8.82 -1.50 4.79
N ARG A 67 8.26 -0.50 5.45
CA ARG A 67 7.48 0.54 4.79
C ARG A 67 8.40 1.42 3.95
N GLU A 68 8.11 1.53 2.67
CA GLU A 68 8.72 2.51 1.78
C GLU A 68 8.00 3.86 1.93
N VAL A 69 8.77 4.93 1.89
CA VAL A 69 8.33 6.32 2.08
C VAL A 69 9.02 7.21 1.06
N TRP A 70 8.40 8.34 0.70
CA TRP A 70 9.06 9.37 -0.10
C TRP A 70 10.33 9.86 0.61
N ARG A 71 11.39 10.08 -0.18
CA ARG A 71 12.68 10.60 0.27
C ARG A 71 12.79 12.10 0.05
#